data_AF-A0A0R0I2L6-F1
#
_entry.id   AF-A0A0R0I2L6-F1
#
_cell.length_a   1.000
_cell.length_b   1.000
_cell.length_c   1.000
_cell.angle_alpha   90.00
_cell.angle_beta   90.00
_cell.angle_gamma   90.00
#
_symmetry.space_group_name_H-M   'P 1'
#
loop_
_entity.id
_entity.type
_entity.pdbx_description
1 polymer ?
#
loop_
_entity_poly.entity_id
_entity_poly.type
_entity_poly.pdbx_seq_one_letter_code
_entity_poly.pdbx_strand_id
1 'polypeptide(L)'
;MAEGNGDKTLRKIAEAFKDLANVVTDSQSAEVKVSPFSHACSLVSPLFGCLGVAFKFAEMDYVAKVNDLVEASKCVQNLQSLIELDVQANTVRKGGSHTRNLLRVKRGLDMVRVLFEQILVTDRGPFFETLPKSGKWK
;
A
#
# COMPACT_ATOMS: atom_id res chain seq x y z
N MET A 1 0.49 -29.54 12.09
CA MET A 1 1.45 -28.49 12.50
C MET A 1 1.65 -27.59 11.29
N ALA A 2 1.12 -26.37 11.33
CA ALA A 2 1.12 -25.42 10.20
C ALA A 2 2.13 -24.30 10.48
N GLU A 3 3.42 -24.64 10.47
CA GLU A 3 4.47 -23.63 10.52
C GLU A 3 4.71 -23.03 9.13
N GLY A 4 4.76 -21.70 9.05
CA GLY A 4 5.82 -21.09 8.25
C GLY A 4 5.50 -20.50 6.87
N ASN A 5 4.27 -20.02 6.61
CA ASN A 5 4.04 -19.13 5.45
C ASN A 5 3.70 -17.67 5.85
N GLY A 6 2.99 -17.46 6.96
CA GLY A 6 2.65 -16.12 7.46
C GLY A 6 3.88 -15.30 7.87
N ASP A 7 4.80 -15.92 8.61
CA ASP A 7 6.06 -15.29 9.06
C ASP A 7 6.95 -14.85 7.90
N LYS A 8 6.90 -15.61 6.79
CA LYS A 8 7.63 -15.26 5.56
C LYS A 8 7.01 -14.06 4.86
N THR A 9 5.70 -13.91 4.89
CA THR A 9 4.99 -12.79 4.25
C THR A 9 5.24 -11.48 4.98
N LEU A 10 5.05 -11.43 6.31
CA LEU A 10 5.31 -10.21 7.08
C LEU A 10 6.79 -9.79 7.02
N ARG A 11 7.71 -10.76 7.02
CA ARG A 11 9.14 -10.50 6.83
C ARG A 11 9.44 -9.88 5.46
N LYS A 12 8.89 -10.44 4.38
CA LYS A 12 9.06 -9.90 3.02
C LYS A 12 8.51 -8.47 2.90
N ILE A 13 7.35 -8.20 3.52
CA ILE A 13 6.79 -6.84 3.57
C ILE A 13 7.77 -5.91 4.30
N ALA A 14 8.22 -6.30 5.50
CA ALA A 14 9.13 -5.48 6.30
C ALA A 14 10.45 -5.19 5.56
N GLU A 15 11.03 -6.19 4.90
CA GLU A 15 12.25 -6.03 4.08
C GLU A 15 12.00 -5.07 2.90
N ALA A 16 10.94 -5.28 2.12
CA ALA A 16 10.64 -4.43 0.97
C ALA A 16 10.39 -2.96 1.35
N PHE A 17 9.66 -2.70 2.45
CA PHE A 17 9.41 -1.34 2.93
C PHE A 17 10.62 -0.71 3.61
N LYS A 18 11.51 -1.52 4.21
CA LYS A 18 12.79 -1.03 4.74
C LYS A 18 13.71 -0.55 3.61
N ASP A 19 13.79 -1.29 2.51
CA ASP A 19 14.57 -0.88 1.34
C ASP A 19 14.04 0.42 0.74
N LEU A 20 12.70 0.55 0.64
CA LEU A 20 12.06 1.80 0.22
C LEU A 20 12.33 2.95 1.19
N ALA A 21 12.30 2.70 2.50
CA ALA A 21 12.58 3.73 3.50
C ALA A 21 14.02 4.25 3.39
N ASN A 22 15.01 3.36 3.21
CA ASN A 22 16.40 3.76 3.04
C ASN A 22 16.57 4.70 1.83
N VAL A 23 15.90 4.42 0.70
CA VAL A 23 15.91 5.29 -0.48
C VAL A 23 15.36 6.69 -0.14
N VAL A 24 14.28 6.76 0.64
CA VAL A 24 13.65 8.02 1.04
C VAL A 24 14.49 8.81 2.05
N THR A 25 15.22 8.14 2.95
CA THR A 25 16.00 8.79 4.01
C THR A 25 17.39 9.22 3.56
N ASP A 26 18.01 8.48 2.64
CA ASP A 26 19.42 8.70 2.26
C ASP A 26 19.60 9.86 1.26
N SER A 27 18.51 10.42 0.70
CA SER A 27 18.61 11.44 -0.33
C SER A 27 17.57 12.55 -0.17
N GLN A 28 18.03 13.81 -0.18
CA GLN A 28 17.16 15.01 -0.20
C GLN A 28 16.29 15.09 -1.47
N SER A 29 16.60 14.31 -2.50
CA SER A 29 15.87 14.18 -3.76
C SER A 29 15.51 12.72 -4.05
N ALA A 30 15.03 11.99 -3.04
CA ALA A 30 14.73 10.57 -3.12
C ALA A 30 13.81 10.22 -4.29
N GLU A 31 14.40 9.55 -5.29
CA GLU A 31 13.72 9.11 -6.48
C GLU A 31 13.16 7.71 -6.27
N VAL A 32 11.96 7.64 -5.67
CA VAL A 32 11.28 6.38 -5.45
C VAL A 32 10.85 5.78 -6.81
N LYS A 33 11.47 4.67 -7.18
CA LYS A 33 11.16 3.94 -8.42
C LYS A 33 9.78 3.28 -8.34
N VAL A 34 9.00 3.35 -9.41
CA VAL A 34 7.63 2.80 -9.48
C VAL A 34 7.63 1.28 -9.32
N SER A 35 8.62 0.58 -9.92
CA SER A 35 8.69 -0.88 -9.89
C SER A 35 8.91 -1.46 -8.46
N PRO A 36 9.96 -1.07 -7.71
CA PRO A 36 10.11 -1.47 -6.31
C PRO A 36 8.92 -1.08 -5.42
N PHE A 37 8.37 0.13 -5.63
CA PHE A 37 7.22 0.61 -4.87
C PHE A 37 5.98 -0.26 -5.11
N SER A 38 5.61 -0.48 -6.38
CA SER A 38 4.44 -1.29 -6.74
C SER A 38 4.61 -2.75 -6.32
N HIS A 39 5.83 -3.30 -6.40
CA HIS A 39 6.14 -4.62 -5.85
C HIS A 39 5.89 -4.69 -4.34
N ALA A 40 6.44 -3.76 -3.56
CA ALA A 40 6.22 -3.72 -2.11
C ALA A 40 4.72 -3.59 -1.77
N CYS A 41 3.99 -2.74 -2.51
CA CYS A 41 2.55 -2.59 -2.35
C CYS A 41 1.79 -3.89 -2.66
N SER A 42 2.24 -4.69 -3.64
CA SER A 42 1.60 -5.96 -3.98
C SER A 42 1.67 -6.99 -2.84
N LEU A 43 2.75 -6.97 -2.05
CA LEU A 43 2.95 -7.86 -0.90
C LEU A 43 1.95 -7.60 0.23
N VAL A 44 1.38 -6.40 0.29
CA VAL A 44 0.39 -5.98 1.30
C VAL A 44 -1.01 -6.50 0.98
N SER A 45 -1.30 -6.82 -0.29
CA SER A 45 -2.65 -7.20 -0.74
C SER A 45 -3.30 -8.33 0.09
N PRO A 46 -2.59 -9.43 0.42
CA PRO A 46 -3.17 -10.53 1.21
C PRO A 46 -3.62 -10.10 2.61
N LEU A 47 -3.06 -9.02 3.17
CA LEU A 47 -3.44 -8.53 4.50
C LEU A 47 -4.89 -8.03 4.53
N PHE A 48 -5.39 -7.47 3.43
CA PHE A 48 -6.79 -7.04 3.33
C PHE A 48 -7.75 -8.25 3.34
N GLY A 49 -7.35 -9.36 2.70
CA GLY A 49 -8.13 -10.60 2.71
C GLY A 49 -8.19 -11.27 4.09
N CYS A 50 -7.15 -11.11 4.91
CA CYS A 50 -7.11 -11.64 6.28
C CYS A 50 -8.08 -10.95 7.26
N LEU A 51 -8.59 -9.76 6.92
CA LEU A 51 -9.53 -9.00 7.77
C LEU A 51 -11.00 -9.47 7.62
N GLY A 52 -11.22 -10.53 6.84
CA GLY A 52 -12.53 -11.14 6.64
C GLY A 52 -13.32 -10.57 5.47
N VAL A 53 -14.51 -11.12 5.23
CA VAL A 53 -15.33 -10.86 4.02
C VAL A 53 -15.67 -9.38 3.84
N ALA A 54 -15.77 -8.63 4.94
CA ALA A 54 -16.07 -7.19 4.91
C ALA A 54 -14.99 -6.35 4.19
N PHE A 55 -13.74 -6.84 4.15
CA PHE A 55 -12.63 -6.13 3.52
C PHE A 55 -12.29 -6.66 2.12
N LYS A 56 -13.04 -7.63 1.59
CA LYS A 56 -12.82 -8.19 0.25
C LYS A 56 -12.95 -7.15 -0.86
N PHE A 57 -13.86 -6.19 -0.72
CA PHE A 57 -13.98 -5.06 -1.66
C PHE A 57 -12.77 -4.11 -1.58
N ALA A 58 -12.23 -3.91 -0.37
CA ALA A 58 -11.04 -3.10 -0.18
C ALA A 58 -9.80 -3.78 -0.78
N GLU A 59 -9.69 -5.11 -0.63
CA GLU A 59 -8.66 -5.91 -1.29
C GLU A 59 -8.76 -5.78 -2.82
N MET A 60 -9.95 -5.97 -3.40
CA MET A 60 -10.14 -5.86 -4.85
C MET A 60 -9.82 -4.46 -5.39
N ASP A 61 -10.27 -3.39 -4.73
CA ASP A 61 -9.96 -2.02 -5.15
C ASP A 61 -8.45 -1.76 -5.04
N TYR A 62 -7.82 -2.16 -3.93
CA TYR A 62 -6.39 -2.00 -3.70
C TYR A 62 -5.55 -2.75 -4.74
N VAL A 63 -5.83 -4.04 -4.97
CA VAL A 63 -5.13 -4.86 -5.97
C VAL A 63 -5.25 -4.26 -7.36
N ALA A 64 -6.45 -3.80 -7.75
CA ALA A 64 -6.63 -3.15 -9.04
C ALA A 64 -5.75 -1.89 -9.19
N LYS A 65 -5.57 -1.11 -8.12
CA LYS A 65 -4.75 0.10 -8.15
C LYS A 65 -3.26 -0.20 -8.15
N VAL A 66 -2.83 -1.22 -7.42
CA VAL A 66 -1.44 -1.67 -7.44
C VAL A 66 -1.09 -2.22 -8.82
N ASN A 67 -1.96 -3.01 -9.45
CA ASN A 67 -1.73 -3.54 -10.79
C ASN A 67 -1.57 -2.42 -11.83
N ASP A 68 -2.36 -1.34 -11.74
CA ASP A 68 -2.17 -0.16 -12.58
C ASP A 68 -0.76 0.45 -12.43
N LEU A 69 -0.25 0.54 -11.20
CA LEU A 69 1.12 1.03 -10.95
C LEU A 69 2.20 0.05 -11.46
N VAL A 70 1.96 -1.26 -11.36
CA VAL A 70 2.86 -2.28 -11.92
C VAL A 70 2.94 -2.12 -13.44
N GLU A 71 1.80 -1.94 -14.11
CA GLU A 71 1.78 -1.70 -15.56
C GLU A 71 2.44 -0.38 -15.92
N ALA A 72 2.16 0.70 -15.19
CA ALA A 72 2.82 1.99 -15.39
C ALA A 72 4.34 1.92 -15.20
N SER A 73 4.83 1.05 -14.31
CA SER A 73 6.27 0.88 -14.06
C SER A 73 7.08 0.41 -15.27
N LYS A 74 6.42 -0.16 -16.28
CA LYS A 74 7.05 -0.56 -17.55
C LYS A 74 7.46 0.62 -18.42
N CYS A 75 6.78 1.76 -18.26
CA CYS A 75 6.98 2.96 -19.07
C CYS A 75 7.51 4.15 -18.25
N VAL A 76 7.26 4.17 -16.94
CA VAL A 76 7.62 5.27 -16.05
C VAL A 76 8.53 4.79 -14.92
N GLN A 77 9.71 5.43 -14.80
CA GLN A 77 10.75 4.96 -13.90
C GLN A 77 10.47 5.31 -12.42
N ASN A 78 10.05 6.53 -12.14
CA ASN A 78 9.90 7.05 -10.77
C ASN A 78 8.51 7.64 -10.50
N LEU A 79 8.11 7.67 -9.22
CA LEU A 79 6.79 8.15 -8.80
C LEU A 79 6.56 9.64 -9.11
N GLN A 80 7.62 10.45 -9.10
CA GLN A 80 7.50 11.88 -9.39
C GLN A 80 7.12 12.12 -10.85
N SER A 81 7.79 11.46 -11.79
CA SER A 81 7.47 11.50 -13.23
C SER A 81 6.06 10.96 -13.49
N LEU A 82 5.63 9.94 -12.76
CA LEU A 82 4.27 9.40 -12.87
C LEU A 82 3.21 10.46 -12.51
N ILE A 83 3.47 11.28 -11.50
CA ILE A 83 2.61 12.41 -11.12
C ILE A 83 2.70 13.54 -12.15
N GLU A 84 3.91 13.89 -12.58
CA GLU A 84 4.17 14.97 -13.54
C GLU A 84 3.43 14.72 -14.87
N LEU A 85 3.40 13.48 -15.37
CA LEU A 85 2.66 13.10 -16.57
C LEU A 85 1.15 13.40 -16.45
N ASP A 86 0.55 13.08 -15.31
CA ASP A 86 -0.87 13.36 -15.05
C ASP A 86 -1.15 14.86 -14.83
N VAL A 87 -0.17 15.60 -14.29
CA VAL A 87 -0.25 17.07 -14.16
C VAL A 87 -0.24 17.71 -15.55
N GLN A 88 0.71 17.33 -16.39
CA GLN A 88 0.84 17.83 -17.77
C GLN A 88 -0.39 17.49 -18.62
N ALA A 89 -0.97 16.31 -18.44
CA ALA A 89 -2.20 15.90 -19.12
C ALA A 89 -3.48 16.47 -18.48
N ASN A 90 -3.39 17.20 -17.36
CA ASN A 90 -4.52 17.70 -16.58
C ASN A 90 -5.52 16.58 -16.17
N THR A 91 -5.00 15.38 -15.91
CA THR A 91 -5.78 14.16 -15.57
C THR A 91 -5.66 13.74 -14.11
N VAL A 92 -4.92 14.46 -13.27
CA VAL A 92 -4.65 14.13 -11.85
C VAL A 92 -5.88 13.60 -11.09
N ARG A 93 -7.05 14.23 -11.25
CA ARG A 93 -8.29 13.87 -10.52
C ARG A 93 -9.18 12.87 -11.27
N LYS A 94 -8.89 12.58 -12.54
CA LYS A 94 -9.69 11.70 -13.40
C LYS A 94 -9.74 10.30 -12.81
N GLY A 95 -10.89 9.63 -12.95
CA GLY A 95 -11.00 8.23 -12.56
C GLY A 95 -10.01 7.39 -13.35
N GLY A 96 -9.19 6.59 -12.66
CA GLY A 96 -8.21 5.71 -13.28
C GLY A 96 -6.85 6.36 -13.61
N SER A 97 -6.63 7.64 -13.32
CA SER A 97 -5.29 8.23 -13.46
C SER A 97 -4.30 7.58 -12.49
N HIS A 98 -3.03 7.50 -12.90
CA HIS A 98 -1.99 6.86 -12.10
C HIS A 98 -1.78 7.60 -10.77
N THR A 99 -1.88 8.93 -10.76
CA THR A 99 -1.81 9.75 -9.54
C THR A 99 -2.96 9.47 -8.59
N ARG A 100 -4.18 9.32 -9.10
CA ARG A 100 -5.34 9.00 -8.25
C ARG A 100 -5.26 7.58 -7.72
N ASN A 101 -4.77 6.63 -8.52
CA ASN A 101 -4.55 5.25 -8.09
C ASN A 101 -3.44 5.18 -7.04
N LEU A 102 -2.33 5.93 -7.21
CA LEU A 102 -1.27 6.08 -6.22
C LEU A 102 -1.80 6.63 -4.88
N LEU A 103 -2.67 7.64 -4.92
CA LEU A 103 -3.32 8.16 -3.71
C LEU A 103 -4.16 7.09 -2.99
N ARG A 104 -4.86 6.22 -3.73
CA ARG A 104 -5.63 5.10 -3.16
C ARG A 104 -4.73 4.03 -2.54
N VAL A 105 -3.63 3.67 -3.21
CA VAL A 105 -2.62 2.76 -2.67
C VAL A 105 -2.01 3.33 -1.39
N LYS A 106 -1.61 4.61 -1.38
CA LYS A 106 -1.09 5.29 -0.18
C LYS A 106 -2.04 5.17 1.02
N ARG A 107 -3.35 5.39 0.79
CA ARG A 107 -4.38 5.26 1.85
C ARG A 107 -4.50 3.82 2.37
N GLY A 108 -4.39 2.83 1.48
CA GLY A 108 -4.36 1.42 1.88
C GLY A 108 -3.15 1.08 2.75
N LEU A 109 -1.96 1.59 2.39
CA LEU A 109 -0.75 1.41 3.20
C LEU A 109 -0.87 2.07 4.58
N ASP A 110 -1.44 3.28 4.64
CA ASP A 110 -1.66 3.99 5.90
C ASP A 110 -2.64 3.24 6.82
N MET A 111 -3.70 2.67 6.25
CA MET A 111 -4.61 1.78 6.98
C MET A 111 -3.86 0.59 7.59
N VAL A 112 -3.00 -0.08 6.82
CA VAL A 112 -2.22 -1.24 7.29
C VAL A 112 -1.20 -0.84 8.35
N ARG A 113 -0.58 0.33 8.22
CA ARG A 113 0.30 0.88 9.25
C ARG A 113 -0.45 1.06 10.57
N VAL A 114 -1.59 1.74 10.55
CA VAL A 114 -2.43 1.95 11.73
C VAL A 114 -2.90 0.60 12.30
N LEU A 115 -3.23 -0.37 11.45
CA LEU A 115 -3.59 -1.73 11.86
C LEU A 115 -2.49 -2.37 12.71
N PHE A 116 -1.24 -2.35 12.25
CA PHE A 116 -0.11 -2.91 12.99
C PHE A 116 0.20 -2.12 14.27
N GLU A 117 0.13 -0.79 14.23
CA GLU A 117 0.29 0.03 15.44
C GLU A 117 -0.76 -0.36 16.51
N GLN A 118 -2.02 -0.55 16.11
CA GLN A 118 -3.08 -1.00 17.03
C GLN A 118 -2.85 -2.42 17.54
N ILE A 119 -2.39 -3.35 16.71
CA ILE A 119 -2.05 -4.72 17.14
C ILE A 119 -0.94 -4.69 18.20
N LEU A 120 0.09 -3.87 18.01
CA LEU A 120 1.21 -3.74 18.95
C LEU A 120 0.79 -3.10 20.28
N VAL A 121 -0.15 -2.15 20.26
CA VAL A 121 -0.68 -1.50 21.48
C VAL A 121 -1.68 -2.40 22.21
N THR A 122 -2.43 -3.24 21.48
CA THR A 122 -3.51 -4.09 22.02
C THR A 122 -3.01 -5.45 22.49
N ASP A 123 -1.82 -5.54 23.07
CA ASP A 123 -1.23 -6.77 23.66
C ASP A 123 -2.08 -7.41 24.80
N ARG A 124 -3.31 -6.90 25.05
CA ARG A 124 -4.27 -7.37 26.07
C ARG A 124 -5.77 -7.37 25.65
N GLY A 125 -6.17 -7.61 24.39
CA GLY A 125 -7.60 -7.77 24.06
C GLY A 125 -7.96 -8.00 22.58
N PRO A 126 -9.22 -8.39 22.26
CA PRO A 126 -9.64 -8.69 20.89
C PRO A 126 -9.66 -7.42 20.03
N PHE A 127 -8.72 -7.38 19.08
CA PHE A 127 -8.48 -6.38 18.04
C PHE A 127 -9.73 -5.80 17.33
N PHE A 128 -10.81 -6.59 17.20
CA PHE A 128 -12.01 -6.18 16.47
C PHE A 128 -12.91 -5.17 17.22
N GLU A 129 -12.71 -4.95 18.52
CA GLU A 129 -13.48 -3.95 19.28
C GLU A 129 -12.99 -2.51 19.07
N THR A 130 -11.74 -2.33 18.64
CA THR A 130 -11.13 -0.99 18.50
C THR A 130 -11.25 -0.42 17.09
N LEU A 131 -11.66 -1.22 16.09
CA LEU A 131 -11.92 -0.71 14.75
C LEU A 131 -13.20 0.14 14.73
N PRO A 132 -13.18 1.34 14.12
CA PRO A 132 -14.38 2.15 13.98
C PRO A 132 -15.40 1.38 13.12
N LYS A 133 -16.51 0.96 13.75
CA LYS A 133 -17.61 0.20 13.13
C LYS A 133 -18.33 0.95 11.99
N SER A 134 -17.93 2.18 11.71
CA SER A 134 -18.44 2.98 10.61
C SER A 134 -17.26 3.49 9.79
N GLY A 135 -17.21 3.11 8.51
CA GLY A 135 -16.19 3.47 7.53
C GLY A 135 -16.07 4.97 7.24
N LYS A 136 -15.70 5.75 8.25
CA LYS A 136 -15.37 7.17 8.15
C LYS A 136 -13.91 7.33 8.52
N TRP A 137 -13.07 7.22 7.50
CA TRP A 137 -11.72 7.75 7.52
C TRP A 137 -11.85 9.24 7.19
N LYS A 138 -11.70 10.11 8.20
CA LYS A 138 -11.62 11.57 7.99
C LYS A 138 -10.22 11.95 7.52
#